data_AF-A0A357ZI64-F1
#
_entry.id   AF-A0A357ZI64-F1
#
_cell.length_a   1.000
_cell.length_b   1.000
_cell.length_c   1.000
_cell.angle_alpha   90.00
_cell.angle_beta   90.00
_cell.angle_gamma   90.00
#
_symmetry.space_group_name_H-M   'P 1'
#
loop_
_entity.id
_entity.type
_entity.pdbx_description
1 polymer ?
#
loop_
_entity_poly.entity_id
_entity_poly.type
_entity_poly.pdbx_seq_one_letter_code
_entity_poly.pdbx_strand_id
1 'polypeptide(L)'
;MALISLYVSLLSGIAVALQYQPGDAYLSVIMLDQLVPYGAFFRSLHFYSSQAFFLLLIAHFLAVAPRFSEMGWAEYLRLAATLPVTVLLLFTGYVLRADSTGTAAGRIAEAIVLAIPFIGNAGNDLFLSLLSHGLSRVFLHHLVTLGLILLLL
;
A
#
# COMPACT_ATOMS: atom_id res chain seq x y z
N MET A 1 -1.00 5.23 -19.25
CA MET A 1 0.30 4.96 -18.58
C MET A 1 0.13 4.62 -17.12
N ALA A 2 -0.52 5.45 -16.30
CA ALA A 2 -0.79 5.14 -14.88
C ALA A 2 -1.44 3.76 -14.67
N LEU A 3 -2.54 3.47 -15.37
CA LEU A 3 -3.24 2.17 -15.25
C LEU A 3 -2.37 0.97 -15.61
N ILE A 4 -1.48 1.11 -16.61
CA ILE A 4 -0.56 0.03 -16.99
C ILE A 4 0.39 -0.25 -15.82
N SER A 5 0.96 0.80 -15.22
CA SER A 5 1.80 0.68 -14.02
C SER A 5 1.05 0.06 -12.85
N LEU A 6 -0.23 0.39 -12.66
CA LEU A 6 -1.09 -0.23 -11.65
C LEU A 6 -1.24 -1.75 -11.88
N TYR A 7 -1.59 -2.17 -13.09
CA TYR A 7 -1.77 -3.60 -13.37
C TYR A 7 -0.45 -4.38 -13.27
N VAL A 8 0.67 -3.80 -13.69
CA VAL A 8 2.00 -4.39 -13.48
C VAL A 8 2.30 -4.54 -11.98
N SER A 9 2.00 -3.52 -11.17
CA SER A 9 2.14 -3.56 -9.71
C SER A 9 1.26 -4.65 -9.10
N LEU A 10 -0.02 -4.73 -9.50
CA LEU A 10 -0.97 -5.70 -8.98
C LEU A 10 -0.50 -7.14 -9.25
N LEU A 11 -0.17 -7.46 -10.50
CA LEU A 11 0.21 -8.82 -10.89
C LEU A 11 1.55 -9.25 -10.26
N SER A 12 2.53 -8.35 -10.21
CA SER A 12 3.80 -8.61 -9.53
C SER A 12 3.63 -8.69 -8.00
N GLY A 13 2.72 -7.90 -7.43
CA GLY A 13 2.38 -7.92 -6.01
C GLY A 13 1.73 -9.25 -5.58
N ILE A 14 0.86 -9.83 -6.41
CA ILE A 14 0.31 -11.18 -6.18
C ILE A 14 1.45 -12.22 -6.12
N ALA A 15 2.40 -12.17 -7.05
CA ALA A 15 3.54 -13.09 -7.05
C ALA A 15 4.38 -12.97 -5.76
N VAL A 16 4.61 -11.74 -5.28
CA VAL A 16 5.31 -11.48 -4.00
C VAL A 16 4.48 -11.98 -2.80
N ALA A 17 3.18 -11.70 -2.79
CA ALA A 17 2.28 -12.03 -1.68
C ALA A 17 2.17 -13.53 -1.42
N LEU A 18 2.30 -14.37 -2.47
CA LEU A 18 2.28 -15.82 -2.34
C LEU A 18 3.47 -16.40 -1.55
N GLN A 19 4.58 -15.66 -1.45
CA GLN A 19 5.80 -16.08 -0.75
C GLN A 19 6.02 -15.32 0.56
N TYR A 20 5.30 -14.21 0.76
CA TYR A 20 5.42 -13.38 1.95
C TYR A 20 4.73 -14.06 3.15
N GLN A 21 5.40 -14.05 4.30
CA GLN A 21 4.85 -14.60 5.54
C GLN A 21 4.79 -13.51 6.62
N PRO A 22 3.60 -12.99 6.98
CA PRO A 22 3.50 -11.88 7.94
C PRO A 22 4.00 -12.22 9.35
N GLY A 23 3.98 -13.52 9.72
CA GLY A 23 4.51 -13.99 11.00
C GLY A 23 6.04 -13.97 11.10
N ASP A 24 6.72 -13.99 9.95
CA ASP A 24 8.18 -13.89 9.84
C ASP A 24 8.56 -12.94 8.68
N ALA A 25 7.99 -11.73 8.74
CA ALA A 25 7.98 -10.79 7.64
C ALA A 25 9.38 -10.47 7.11
N TYR A 26 10.31 -10.11 8.00
CA TYR A 26 11.66 -9.73 7.60
C TYR A 26 12.42 -10.89 6.95
N LEU A 27 12.34 -12.10 7.54
CA LEU A 27 12.99 -13.27 6.96
C LEU A 27 12.37 -13.64 5.61
N SER A 28 11.04 -13.62 5.50
CA SER A 28 10.36 -13.96 4.25
C SER A 28 10.73 -13.01 3.10
N VAL A 29 10.97 -11.73 3.39
CA VAL A 29 11.48 -10.75 2.41
C VAL A 29 12.92 -11.08 1.98
N ILE A 30 13.79 -11.47 2.91
CA ILE A 30 15.15 -11.92 2.57
C ILE A 30 15.10 -13.18 1.72
N MET A 31 14.26 -14.15 2.07
CA MET A 31 14.11 -15.40 1.32
C MET A 31 13.56 -15.16 -0.09
N LEU A 32 12.61 -14.22 -0.22
CA LEU A 32 12.12 -13.74 -1.52
C LEU A 32 13.25 -13.20 -2.39
N ASP A 33 14.19 -12.44 -1.83
CA ASP A 33 15.30 -11.90 -2.60
C ASP A 33 16.37 -12.93 -2.96
N GLN A 34 16.66 -13.86 -2.04
CA GLN A 34 17.86 -14.70 -2.14
C GLN A 34 17.56 -16.14 -2.61
N LEU A 35 16.39 -16.68 -2.30
CA LEU A 35 16.09 -18.10 -2.52
C LEU A 35 14.95 -18.35 -3.52
N VAL A 36 13.96 -17.46 -3.60
CA VAL A 36 12.83 -17.64 -4.53
C VAL A 36 13.29 -17.33 -5.96
N PRO A 37 13.11 -18.24 -6.94
CA PRO A 37 13.44 -17.97 -8.33
C PRO A 37 12.72 -16.71 -8.83
N TYR A 38 13.51 -15.76 -9.35
CA TYR A 38 13.02 -14.45 -9.80
C TYR A 38 12.33 -13.59 -8.72
N GLY A 39 12.43 -13.93 -7.43
CA GLY A 39 11.73 -13.20 -6.38
C GLY A 39 12.19 -11.75 -6.24
N ALA A 40 13.50 -11.49 -6.28
CA ALA A 40 14.05 -10.13 -6.34
C ALA A 40 13.55 -9.32 -7.55
N PHE A 41 13.36 -9.98 -8.71
CA PHE A 41 12.79 -9.34 -9.90
C PHE A 41 11.34 -8.95 -9.67
N PHE A 42 10.47 -9.85 -9.20
CA PHE A 42 9.05 -9.53 -8.94
C PHE A 42 8.89 -8.49 -7.84
N ARG A 43 9.71 -8.53 -6.78
CA ARG A 43 9.72 -7.52 -5.73
C ARG A 43 10.13 -6.14 -6.25
N SER A 44 11.16 -6.09 -7.08
CA SER A 44 11.60 -4.85 -7.73
C SER A 44 10.55 -4.33 -8.71
N LEU A 45 9.98 -5.22 -9.53
CA LEU A 45 8.92 -4.87 -10.48
C LEU A 45 7.70 -4.29 -9.75
N HIS A 46 7.26 -4.92 -8.67
CA HIS A 46 6.18 -4.42 -7.83
C HIS A 46 6.50 -3.04 -7.24
N PHE A 47 7.71 -2.86 -6.68
CA PHE A 47 8.12 -1.58 -6.13
C PHE A 47 8.13 -0.47 -7.19
N TYR A 48 8.88 -0.64 -8.28
CA TYR A 48 9.05 0.41 -9.30
C TYR A 48 7.76 0.72 -10.05
N SER A 49 6.93 -0.28 -10.35
CA SER A 49 5.63 -0.05 -10.99
C SER A 49 4.66 0.68 -10.07
N SER A 50 4.70 0.43 -8.75
CA SER A 50 3.91 1.18 -7.76
C SER A 50 4.35 2.64 -7.64
N GLN A 51 5.67 2.89 -7.65
CA GLN A 51 6.20 4.27 -7.68
C GLN A 51 5.81 4.99 -8.98
N ALA A 52 5.95 4.31 -10.13
CA ALA A 52 5.55 4.87 -11.43
C ALA A 52 4.04 5.17 -11.46
N PHE A 53 3.19 4.27 -10.95
CA PHE A 53 1.76 4.50 -10.85
C PHE A 53 1.45 5.77 -10.05
N PHE A 54 2.03 5.91 -8.86
CA PHE A 54 1.82 7.09 -8.00
C PHE A 54 2.26 8.40 -8.66
N LEU A 55 3.46 8.45 -9.25
CA LEU A 55 3.96 9.65 -9.92
C LEU A 55 3.11 10.00 -11.15
N LEU A 56 2.71 9.00 -11.94
CA LEU A 56 1.83 9.20 -13.09
C LEU A 56 0.41 9.60 -12.68
N LEU A 57 -0.08 9.13 -11.52
CA LEU A 57 -1.35 9.54 -10.95
C LEU A 57 -1.32 11.01 -10.52
N ILE A 58 -0.24 11.46 -9.86
CA ILE A 58 -0.06 12.89 -9.55
C ILE A 58 -0.02 13.72 -10.84
N ALA A 59 0.77 13.31 -11.82
CA ALA A 59 0.86 14.01 -13.11
C ALA A 59 -0.51 14.09 -13.80
N HIS A 60 -1.28 13.00 -13.77
CA HIS A 60 -2.63 12.94 -14.31
C HIS A 60 -3.59 13.87 -13.55
N PHE A 61 -3.56 13.84 -12.22
CA PHE A 61 -4.38 14.71 -11.36
C PHE A 61 -4.13 16.20 -11.67
N LEU A 62 -2.86 16.60 -11.78
CA LEU A 62 -2.47 17.97 -12.13
C LEU A 62 -2.87 18.35 -13.56
N ALA A 63 -2.78 17.43 -14.52
CA ALA A 63 -3.17 17.67 -15.90
C ALA A 63 -4.69 17.89 -16.06
N VAL A 64 -5.50 17.24 -15.21
CA VAL A 64 -6.96 17.36 -15.24
C VAL A 64 -7.48 18.46 -14.30
N ALA A 65 -6.65 18.96 -13.37
CA ALA A 65 -7.02 20.00 -12.41
C ALA A 65 -7.75 21.23 -12.99
N PRO A 66 -7.36 21.78 -14.16
CA PRO A 66 -8.07 22.90 -14.76
C PRO A 66 -9.54 22.60 -15.12
N ARG A 67 -9.89 21.33 -15.25
CA ARG A 67 -11.21 20.85 -15.67
C ARG A 67 -12.07 20.36 -14.50
N PHE A 68 -11.60 20.47 -13.26
CA PHE A 68 -12.34 19.97 -12.09
C PHE A 68 -13.73 20.58 -11.94
N SER A 69 -13.93 21.85 -12.33
CA SER A 69 -15.25 22.49 -12.32
C SER A 69 -16.23 21.94 -13.36
N GLU A 70 -15.71 21.27 -14.40
CA GLU A 70 -16.51 20.65 -15.47
C GLU A 70 -16.85 19.18 -15.16
N MET A 71 -16.16 18.58 -14.18
CA MET A 71 -16.34 17.17 -13.82
C MET A 71 -17.61 16.97 -13.00
N GLY A 72 -18.26 15.82 -13.20
CA GLY A 72 -19.33 15.39 -12.30
C GLY A 72 -18.78 15.13 -10.89
N TRP A 73 -19.57 15.44 -9.86
CA TRP A 73 -19.18 15.27 -8.45
C TRP A 73 -18.62 13.86 -8.14
N ALA A 74 -19.25 12.81 -8.66
CA ALA A 74 -18.81 11.44 -8.45
C ALA A 74 -17.45 11.14 -9.10
N GLU A 75 -17.18 11.69 -10.28
CA GLU A 75 -15.92 11.53 -11.00
C GLU A 75 -14.78 12.24 -10.27
N TYR A 76 -15.04 13.48 -9.82
CA TYR A 76 -14.10 14.25 -9.01
C TYR A 76 -13.75 13.51 -7.71
N LEU A 77 -14.77 13.01 -6.99
CA LEU A 77 -14.53 12.27 -5.75
C LEU A 77 -13.73 10.99 -5.95
N ARG A 78 -13.97 10.23 -7.03
CA ARG A 78 -13.19 9.03 -7.35
C ARG A 78 -11.73 9.38 -7.56
N LEU A 79 -11.44 10.34 -8.44
CA LEU A 79 -10.09 10.81 -8.73
C LEU A 79 -9.38 11.36 -7.47
N ALA A 80 -10.10 12.14 -6.66
CA ALA A 80 -9.58 12.69 -5.41
C ALA A 80 -9.29 11.60 -4.37
N ALA A 81 -10.11 10.54 -4.29
CA ALA A 81 -9.93 9.42 -3.37
C ALA A 81 -8.81 8.45 -3.82
N THR A 82 -8.54 8.34 -5.12
CA THR A 82 -7.45 7.47 -5.63
C THR A 82 -6.09 7.85 -5.05
N LEU A 83 -5.81 9.15 -4.88
CA LEU A 83 -4.53 9.65 -4.34
C LEU A 83 -4.25 9.17 -2.90
N PRO A 84 -5.08 9.47 -1.88
CA PRO A 84 -4.82 9.01 -0.52
C PRO A 84 -4.82 7.48 -0.39
N VAL A 85 -5.67 6.76 -1.15
CA VAL A 85 -5.67 5.29 -1.16
C VAL A 85 -4.33 4.76 -1.70
N THR A 86 -3.79 5.36 -2.77
CA THR A 86 -2.48 5.00 -3.32
C THR A 86 -1.36 5.26 -2.33
N VAL A 87 -1.39 6.40 -1.62
CA VAL A 87 -0.41 6.70 -0.56
C VAL A 87 -0.47 5.66 0.57
N LEU A 88 -1.67 5.25 0.98
CA LEU A 88 -1.84 4.20 2.00
C LEU A 88 -1.31 2.84 1.51
N LEU A 89 -1.50 2.48 0.24
CA LEU A 89 -0.90 1.29 -0.35
C LEU A 89 0.63 1.33 -0.32
N LEU A 90 1.23 2.45 -0.74
CA LEU A 90 2.68 2.62 -0.70
C LEU A 90 3.22 2.54 0.74
N PHE A 91 2.54 3.21 1.68
CA PHE A 91 2.91 3.20 3.09
C PHE A 91 2.83 1.80 3.70
N THR A 92 1.71 1.11 3.51
CA THR A 92 1.54 -0.25 4.06
C THR A 92 2.53 -1.23 3.44
N GLY A 93 2.80 -1.14 2.13
CA GLY A 93 3.85 -1.93 1.47
C GLY A 93 5.26 -1.64 2.02
N TYR A 94 5.54 -0.38 2.38
CA TYR A 94 6.79 0.01 3.02
C TYR A 94 6.97 -0.60 4.41
N VAL A 95 5.89 -0.61 5.21
CA VAL A 95 5.86 -1.24 6.56
C VAL A 95 6.05 -2.76 6.47
N LEU A 96 5.46 -3.41 5.47
CA LEU A 96 5.55 -4.87 5.27
C LEU A 96 6.98 -5.39 5.03
N ARG A 97 7.93 -4.52 4.69
CA ARG A 97 9.35 -4.89 4.57
C ARG A 97 9.94 -5.32 5.91
N ALA A 98 9.38 -4.86 7.03
CA ALA A 98 9.80 -5.20 8.39
C ALA A 98 11.30 -4.97 8.67
N ASP A 99 11.98 -4.18 7.84
CA ASP A 99 13.34 -3.70 8.13
C ASP A 99 13.29 -2.63 9.22
N SER A 100 14.44 -2.11 9.64
CA SER A 100 14.52 -1.10 10.69
C SER A 100 13.65 0.12 10.39
N THR A 101 13.62 0.56 9.13
CA THR A 101 12.86 1.72 8.68
C THR A 101 11.36 1.45 8.59
N GLY A 102 10.94 0.32 8.03
CA GLY A 102 9.55 -0.09 7.92
C GLY A 102 8.92 -0.35 9.29
N THR A 103 9.67 -0.96 10.20
CA THR A 103 9.26 -1.19 11.58
C THR A 103 9.06 0.14 12.33
N ALA A 104 10.00 1.08 12.18
CA ALA A 104 9.87 2.40 12.78
C ALA A 104 8.65 3.16 12.23
N ALA A 105 8.45 3.14 10.91
CA ALA A 105 7.31 3.77 10.25
C ALA A 105 5.97 3.18 10.74
N GLY A 106 5.90 1.85 10.90
CA GLY A 106 4.73 1.17 11.46
C GLY A 106 4.42 1.60 12.89
N ARG A 107 5.43 1.66 13.77
CA ARG A 107 5.26 2.10 15.17
C ARG A 107 4.82 3.55 15.28
N ILE A 108 5.33 4.43 14.42
CA ILE A 108 4.88 5.83 14.35
C ILE A 108 3.41 5.91 13.94
N ALA A 109 3.00 5.14 12.92
CA ALA A 109 1.61 5.11 12.50
C ALA A 109 0.67 4.56 13.59
N GLU A 110 1.07 3.49 14.28
CA GLU A 110 0.32 2.96 15.42
C GLU A 110 0.17 4.00 16.54
N ALA A 111 1.24 4.71 16.89
CA ALA A 111 1.19 5.79 17.87
C ALA A 111 0.26 6.94 17.45
N ILE A 112 0.27 7.33 16.16
CA ILE A 112 -0.64 8.36 15.62
C ILE A 112 -2.10 7.91 15.74
N VAL A 113 -2.40 6.66 15.37
CA VAL A 113 -3.77 6.12 15.47
C VAL A 113 -4.24 6.07 16.92
N LEU A 114 -3.39 5.58 17.84
CA LEU A 114 -3.71 5.51 19.27
C LEU A 114 -3.90 6.89 19.91
N ALA A 115 -3.29 7.94 19.37
CA ALA A 115 -3.45 9.31 19.86
C ALA A 115 -4.83 9.92 19.54
N ILE A 116 -5.64 9.29 18.68
CA ILE A 116 -6.98 9.80 18.34
C ILE A 116 -7.95 9.54 19.50
N PRO A 117 -8.58 10.59 20.07
CA PRO A 117 -9.46 10.42 21.21
C PRO A 117 -10.70 9.58 20.85
N PHE A 118 -11.18 8.79 21.81
CA PHE A 118 -12.34 7.91 21.73
C PHE A 118 -12.25 6.72 20.75
N ILE A 119 -11.65 6.90 19.57
CA ILE A 119 -11.63 5.88 18.50
C ILE A 119 -10.26 5.24 18.25
N GLY A 120 -9.18 5.74 18.88
CA GLY A 120 -7.82 5.30 18.60
C GLY A 120 -7.57 3.81 18.82
N ASN A 121 -8.06 3.23 19.92
CA ASN A 121 -7.92 1.79 20.19
C ASN A 121 -8.66 0.94 19.15
N ALA A 122 -9.92 1.29 18.84
CA ALA A 122 -10.70 0.57 17.84
C ALA A 122 -10.07 0.67 16.44
N GLY A 123 -9.52 1.84 16.09
CA GLY A 123 -8.79 2.04 14.84
C GLY A 123 -7.49 1.23 14.80
N ASN A 124 -6.73 1.21 15.88
CA ASN A 124 -5.50 0.42 15.96
C ASN A 124 -5.82 -1.06 15.81
N ASP A 125 -6.79 -1.55 16.57
CA ASP A 125 -7.21 -2.95 16.50
C ASP A 125 -7.71 -3.31 15.12
N LEU A 126 -8.48 -2.45 14.45
CA LEU A 126 -8.96 -2.73 13.10
C LEU A 126 -7.80 -2.82 12.10
N PHE A 127 -6.92 -1.81 12.04
CA PHE A 127 -5.99 -1.62 10.92
C PHE A 127 -4.56 -2.10 11.15
N LEU A 128 -4.03 -1.91 12.36
CA LEU A 128 -2.59 -2.03 12.63
C LEU A 128 -2.34 -3.13 13.67
N SER A 129 -2.57 -2.82 14.96
CA SER A 129 -2.43 -3.74 16.10
C SER A 129 -1.09 -4.49 16.05
N LEU A 130 -0.01 -3.73 15.87
CA LEU A 130 1.30 -4.26 15.50
C LEU A 130 1.94 -5.01 16.66
N LEU A 131 1.76 -4.50 17.88
CA LEU A 131 2.32 -5.10 19.10
C LEU A 131 1.67 -6.44 19.47
N SER A 132 0.39 -6.62 19.16
CA SER A 132 -0.40 -7.80 19.54
C SER A 132 -0.53 -8.83 18.42
N HIS A 133 -0.61 -8.40 17.16
CA HIS A 133 -0.89 -9.24 16.00
C HIS A 133 0.17 -9.17 14.89
N GLY A 134 1.26 -8.42 15.10
CA GLY A 134 2.33 -8.25 14.13
C GLY A 134 1.83 -7.59 12.84
N LEU A 135 2.33 -8.03 11.70
CA LEU A 135 2.05 -7.42 10.40
C LEU A 135 0.85 -8.05 9.66
N SER A 136 0.15 -9.00 10.27
CA SER A 136 -0.94 -9.74 9.61
C SER A 136 -2.08 -8.83 9.15
N ARG A 137 -2.48 -7.85 9.98
CA ARG A 137 -3.55 -6.90 9.64
C ARG A 137 -3.11 -5.94 8.53
N VAL A 138 -1.90 -5.39 8.64
CA VAL A 138 -1.29 -4.54 7.60
C VAL A 138 -1.24 -5.29 6.27
N PHE A 139 -0.83 -6.57 6.29
CA PHE A 139 -0.76 -7.40 5.09
C PHE A 139 -2.14 -7.62 4.47
N LEU A 140 -3.15 -7.97 5.28
CA LEU A 140 -4.53 -8.14 4.82
C LEU A 140 -5.09 -6.84 4.21
N HIS A 141 -4.90 -5.70 4.89
CA HIS A 141 -5.39 -4.43 4.39
C HIS A 141 -4.66 -3.96 3.14
N HIS A 142 -3.35 -4.19 3.03
CA HIS A 142 -2.57 -3.88 1.83
C HIS A 142 -3.04 -4.72 0.64
N LEU A 143 -3.11 -6.04 0.81
CA LEU A 143 -3.39 -6.98 -0.28
C LEU A 143 -4.85 -6.93 -0.74
N VAL A 144 -5.79 -6.91 0.22
CA VAL A 144 -7.22 -7.08 -0.07
C VAL A 144 -7.95 -5.75 0.03
N THR A 145 -7.99 -5.15 1.21
CA THR A 145 -8.90 -4.01 1.47
C THR A 145 -8.56 -2.80 0.60
N LEU A 146 -7.33 -2.32 0.67
CA LEU A 146 -6.88 -1.14 -0.09
C LEU A 146 -6.77 -1.44 -1.59
N GLY A 147 -6.34 -2.65 -1.96
CA GLY A 147 -6.31 -3.11 -3.35
C GLY A 147 -7.69 -3.10 -4.00
N LEU A 148 -8.71 -3.65 -3.34
CA LEU A 148 -10.09 -3.63 -3.82
C LEU A 148 -10.67 -2.22 -3.86
N ILE A 149 -10.43 -1.40 -2.84
CA ILE A 149 -10.87 0.01 -2.85
C ILE A 149 -10.28 0.73 -4.07
N LEU A 150 -8.98 0.57 -4.33
CA LEU A 150 -8.33 1.21 -5.47
C LEU A 150 -8.92 0.76 -6.82
N LEU A 151 -9.28 -0.52 -6.96
CA LEU A 151 -9.86 -1.06 -8.19
C LEU A 151 -11.32 -0.61 -8.42
N LEU A 152 -12.02 -0.16 -7.38
CA LEU A 152 -13.40 0.33 -7.46
C LEU A 152 -13.50 1.84 -7.73
N LEU A 153 -12.41 2.59 -7.51
CA LEU A 153 -12.30 4.03 -7.76
C LEU A 153 -11.99 4.31 -9.23
#